data_AF-A0A9P6CKR6-F1
#
_entry.id   AF-A0A9P6CKR6-F1
#
_cell.length_a   1.000
_cell.length_b   1.000
_cell.length_c   1.000
_cell.angle_alpha   90.00
_cell.angle_beta   90.00
_cell.angle_gamma   90.00
#
_symmetry.space_group_name_H-M   'P 1'
#
loop_
_entity.id
_entity.type
_entity.pdbx_description
1 polymer ?
#
loop_
_entity_poly.entity_id
_entity_poly.type
_entity_poly.pdbx_seq_one_letter_code
_entity_poly.pdbx_strand_id
1 'polypeptide(L)' 'LPSLYSVKKAVGEVTGLHSIMMDMCPNTCIAYTGPYTDLDQCPFHNCREPRY' A
#
# COMPACT_ATOMS: atom_id res chain seq x y z
N LEU A 1 -25.08 -1.00 4.22
CA LEU A 1 -23.97 -0.11 3.79
C LEU A 1 -23.23 -0.80 2.64
N PRO A 2 -22.84 -0.07 1.58
CA PRO A 2 -22.00 -0.65 0.51
C PRO A 2 -20.64 -1.09 1.05
N SER A 3 -20.03 -2.10 0.43
CA SER A 3 -18.69 -2.55 0.81
C SER A 3 -17.64 -1.50 0.45
N LEU A 4 -16.49 -1.51 1.13
CA LEU A 4 -15.36 -0.64 0.78
C LEU A 4 -14.92 -0.82 -0.68
N TYR A 5 -14.99 -2.05 -1.19
CA TYR A 5 -14.70 -2.35 -2.59
C TYR A 5 -15.68 -1.66 -3.54
N SER A 6 -16.99 -1.74 -3.25
CA SER A 6 -18.04 -1.12 -4.07
C SER A 6 -17.90 0.40 -4.12
N VAL A 7 -17.55 1.03 -2.99
CA VAL A 7 -17.31 2.48 -2.91
C VAL A 7 -16.08 2.87 -3.72
N LYS A 8 -14.94 2.17 -3.56
CA LYS A 8 -13.71 2.45 -4.33
C LYS A 8 -13.92 2.29 -5.84
N LYS A 9 -14.66 1.27 -6.26
CA LYS A 9 -14.99 1.04 -7.67
C LYS A 9 -15.79 2.21 -8.26
N ALA A 10 -16.87 2.62 -7.59
CA ALA A 10 -17.70 3.73 -8.06
C ALA A 10 -16.92 5.05 -8.13
N VAL A 11 -16.08 5.35 -7.13
CA VAL A 11 -15.21 6.54 -7.15
C VAL A 11 -14.25 6.50 -8.34
N GLY A 12 -13.63 5.35 -8.63
CA GLY A 12 -12.75 5.18 -9.78
C GLY A 12 -13.47 5.36 -11.12
N GLU A 13 -14.67 4.81 -11.27
CA GLU A 13 -15.48 4.95 -12.49
C GLU A 13 -15.91 6.40 -12.75
N VAL A 14 -16.22 7.17 -11.70
CA VAL A 14 -16.68 8.57 -11.82
C VAL A 14 -15.52 9.54 -12.02
N THR A 15 -14.41 9.34 -11.31
CA THR A 15 -13.30 10.33 -11.25
C THR A 15 -12.08 9.94 -12.08
N GLY A 16 -11.99 8.68 -12.53
CA GLY A 16 -10.77 8.11 -13.11
C GLY A 16 -9.66 7.84 -12.08
N LEU A 17 -9.89 8.11 -10.78
CA LEU A 17 -8.90 7.86 -9.73
C LEU A 17 -8.94 6.40 -9.29
N HIS A 18 -7.97 5.62 -9.72
CA HIS A 18 -7.80 4.23 -9.29
C HIS A 18 -6.84 4.14 -8.11
N SER A 19 -7.14 3.24 -7.17
CA SER A 19 -6.25 2.93 -6.07
C SER A 19 -5.03 2.18 -6.59
N ILE A 20 -3.82 2.65 -6.28
CA ILE A 20 -2.59 1.89 -6.52
C ILE A 20 -2.37 0.99 -5.31
N MET A 21 -2.28 -0.32 -5.53
CA MET A 21 -1.87 -1.24 -4.48
C MET A 21 -0.34 -1.22 -4.42
N MET A 22 0.19 -0.94 -3.24
CA MET A 22 1.62 -0.89 -2.99
C MET A 22 1.92 -1.78 -1.79
N ASP A 23 3.02 -2.51 -1.86
CA ASP A 23 3.40 -3.42 -0.80
C ASP A 23 3.71 -2.64 0.47
N MET A 24 3.37 -3.21 1.60
CA MET A 24 3.66 -2.65 2.91
C MET A 24 4.41 -3.68 3.74
N CYS A 25 5.25 -3.19 4.64
CA CYS A 25 5.84 -4.04 5.66
C CYS A 25 4.71 -4.76 6.44
N PRO A 26 4.82 -6.07 6.74
CA PRO A 26 3.78 -6.81 7.49
C PRO A 26 3.44 -6.18 8.85
N ASN A 27 4.42 -5.52 9.48
CA ASN A 27 4.26 -4.78 10.73
C ASN A 27 3.74 -3.34 10.53
N THR A 28 3.31 -2.98 9.32
CA THR A 28 2.77 -1.66 8.93
C THR A 28 3.74 -0.50 9.23
N CYS A 29 5.05 -0.74 9.30
CA CYS A 29 6.01 0.32 9.59
C CYS A 29 6.16 1.30 8.41
N ILE A 30 6.22 0.77 7.19
CA ILE A 30 6.32 1.52 5.94
C ILE A 30 5.43 0.93 4.85
N ALA A 31 5.10 1.76 3.86
CA ALA A 31 4.73 1.34 2.52
C ALA A 31 5.91 1.54 1.57
N TYR A 32 6.18 0.55 0.71
CA TYR A 32 7.30 0.56 -0.23
C TYR A 32 6.98 1.41 -1.46
N THR A 33 6.94 2.73 -1.25
CA THR A 33 6.51 3.72 -2.23
C THR A 33 7.57 4.81 -2.38
N GLY A 34 7.68 5.39 -3.58
CA GLY A 34 8.61 6.48 -3.87
C GLY A 34 10.06 6.11 -3.50
N PRO A 35 10.73 6.85 -2.59
CA PRO A 35 12.13 6.57 -2.20
C PRO A 35 12.38 5.18 -1.61
N TYR A 36 11.33 4.47 -1.18
CA TYR A 36 11.43 3.15 -0.56
C TYR A 36 11.06 2.01 -1.53
N THR A 37 10.79 2.31 -2.81
CA THR A 37 10.33 1.32 -3.79
C THR A 37 11.34 0.21 -4.05
N ASP A 38 12.63 0.48 -3.92
CA ASP A 38 13.70 -0.50 -4.17
C ASP A 38 14.22 -1.19 -2.89
N LEU A 39 13.53 -1.01 -1.76
CA LEU A 39 13.90 -1.70 -0.53
C LEU A 39 13.31 -3.11 -0.49
N ASP A 40 14.18 -4.09 -0.22
CA ASP A 40 13.84 -5.50 -0.04
C ASP A 40 13.53 -5.87 1.42
N GLN A 41 13.73 -4.92 2.34
CA GLN A 41 13.43 -5.10 3.76
C GLN A 41 13.06 -3.78 4.42
N CYS A 42 12.39 -3.87 5.57
CA CYS A 42 12.01 -2.70 6.36
C CYS A 42 13.27 -1.94 6.87
N PRO A 43 13.41 -0.63 6.62
CA PRO A 43 14.58 0.14 7.01
C PRO A 43 14.63 0.44 8.52
N PHE A 44 13.52 0.22 9.23
CA PHE A 44 13.46 0.47 10.68
C PHE A 44 14.22 -0.60 11.46
N HIS A 45 15.14 -0.16 12.32
CA HIS A 45 16.03 -1.02 13.12
C HIS A 45 15.29 -2.01 14.03
N ASN A 46 14.09 -1.66 14.50
CA ASN A 46 13.24 -2.48 15.35
C ASN A 46 12.34 -3.46 14.58
N CYS A 47 12.38 -3.45 13.24
CA CYS A 47 11.55 -4.32 12.41
C CYS A 47 12.43 -5.19 11.50
N ARG A 48 13.10 -4.59 10.50
CA ARG A 48 13.95 -5.31 9.51
C ARG A 48 13.29 -6.51 8.81
N GLU A 49 11.97 -6.61 8.84
CA GLU A 49 11.21 -7.68 8.17
C GLU A 49 11.45 -7.62 6.65
N PRO A 50 11.68 -8.77 5.98
CA PRO A 50 11.79 -8.81 4.52
C PRO A 50 10.48 -8.37 3.85
N ARG A 51 10.62 -7.82 2.65
CA ARG A 51 9.50 -7.54 1.75
C ARG A 51 9.09 -8.83 1.04
N TYR A 52 7.79 -9.15 1.08
CA TYR A 52 7.18 -10.32 0.44
C TYR A 52 6.33 -9.91 -0.76
#